data_AF-A0A354FPC2-F1
#
_entry.id   AF-A0A354FPC2-F1
#
_cell.length_a   1.000
_cell.length_b   1.000
_cell.length_c   1.000
_cell.angle_alpha   90.00
_cell.angle_beta   90.00
_cell.angle_gamma   90.00
#
_symmetry.space_group_name_H-M   'P 1'
#
loop_
_entity.id
_entity.type
_entity.pdbx_description
1 polymer ?
#
loop_
_entity_poly.entity_id
_entity_poly.type
_entity_poly.pdbx_seq_one_letter_code
_entity_poly.pdbx_strand_id
1 'polypeptide(L)'
;QKGSEYDGGHRVPMFIHWPAGGINEHRKIDTLCHAIDLVPTLLDVCEVKNAAKVKFDGTTLKDLIAPEISINWPDRMIITDSQRVVDPIKWRKSAVMSQQYRLVNGEELYDIKTDPGQEKNISKENPNQVAKMRAFYDQWWTDLKPSFAQTTEIQLGHPDHPKVTMTAHDWLNTGPPWHQGMIRGAKGGEKPKFNGHWAIKVLEEGIYKVSLLRWPEEANHPINATLPPGSNVPGASKAFRTTKGVSIKATAAALLLNGKEIARKPVGKKEIAISFTTKLIKGSHAIAPIFRSPKGETGAFYCIIEKQP
;
A
#
# COMPACT_ATOMS: atom_id res chain seq x y z
N GLN A 1 -13.03 -12.14 8.03
CA GLN A 1 -13.50 -10.79 7.66
C GLN A 1 -12.35 -10.04 6.99
N LYS A 2 -12.60 -9.14 6.03
CA LYS A 2 -11.49 -8.41 5.37
C LYS A 2 -10.67 -7.62 6.39
N GLY A 3 -9.34 -7.76 6.35
CA GLY A 3 -8.43 -7.04 7.25
C GLY A 3 -8.28 -7.64 8.65
N SER A 4 -8.76 -8.87 8.85
CA SER A 4 -8.36 -9.71 9.99
C SER A 4 -7.13 -10.56 9.67
N GLU A 5 -6.45 -10.95 10.74
CA GLU A 5 -5.34 -11.88 10.84
C GLU A 5 -5.75 -13.36 10.70
N TYR A 6 -7.05 -13.64 10.81
CA TYR A 6 -7.65 -14.95 10.56
C TYR A 6 -7.79 -15.25 9.05
N ASP A 7 -7.91 -16.53 8.67
CA ASP A 7 -7.96 -17.01 7.27
C ASP A 7 -8.95 -16.20 6.40
N GLY A 8 -10.11 -15.82 6.93
CA GLY A 8 -11.10 -15.00 6.22
C GLY A 8 -10.69 -13.54 5.93
N GLY A 9 -9.47 -13.12 6.27
CA GLY A 9 -8.91 -11.81 5.98
C GLY A 9 -7.74 -11.80 5.00
N HIS A 10 -7.09 -12.95 4.77
CA HIS A 10 -5.93 -13.07 3.89
C HIS A 10 -5.97 -14.26 2.92
N ARG A 11 -6.82 -15.28 3.14
CA ARG A 11 -7.02 -16.38 2.19
C ARG A 11 -7.90 -15.91 1.03
N VAL A 12 -7.37 -15.99 -0.19
CA VAL A 12 -8.02 -15.52 -1.42
C VAL A 12 -8.01 -16.61 -2.49
N PRO A 13 -8.98 -16.60 -3.44
CA PRO A 13 -8.95 -17.52 -4.56
C PRO A 13 -7.78 -17.19 -5.50
N MET A 14 -7.14 -18.24 -6.03
CA MET A 14 -6.11 -18.14 -7.05
C MET A 14 -6.38 -19.20 -8.12
N PHE A 15 -6.36 -18.77 -9.38
CA PHE A 15 -6.52 -19.64 -10.54
C PHE A 15 -5.35 -19.39 -11.48
N ILE A 16 -4.80 -20.48 -12.04
CA ILE A 16 -3.74 -20.44 -13.05
C ILE A 16 -4.26 -21.17 -14.28
N HIS A 17 -4.12 -20.55 -15.44
CA HIS A 17 -4.44 -21.17 -16.72
C HIS A 17 -3.30 -20.88 -17.69
N TRP A 18 -2.62 -21.93 -18.13
CA TRP A 18 -1.48 -21.83 -19.03
C TRP A 18 -1.44 -23.04 -19.97
N PRO A 19 -2.22 -23.02 -21.07
CA PRO A 19 -2.32 -24.16 -21.98
C PRO A 19 -0.98 -24.62 -22.55
N ALA A 20 -0.13 -23.68 -22.95
CA ALA A 20 1.19 -23.99 -23.51
C ALA A 20 2.15 -24.64 -22.49
N GLY A 21 1.92 -24.43 -21.19
CA GLY A 21 2.65 -25.09 -20.11
C GLY A 21 1.97 -26.36 -19.59
N GLY A 22 0.98 -26.90 -20.30
CA GLY A 22 0.23 -28.09 -19.90
C GLY A 22 -0.78 -27.86 -18.78
N ILE A 23 -1.01 -26.61 -18.36
CA ILE A 23 -2.00 -26.25 -17.33
C ILE A 23 -3.33 -25.91 -18.02
N ASN A 24 -3.90 -26.92 -18.70
CA ASN A 24 -5.13 -26.79 -19.49
C ASN A 24 -6.31 -27.62 -18.97
N GLU A 25 -6.11 -28.33 -17.86
CA GLU A 25 -7.12 -29.18 -17.24
C GLU A 25 -7.39 -28.75 -15.80
N HIS A 26 -8.57 -29.11 -15.29
CA HIS A 26 -8.93 -28.80 -13.92
C HIS A 26 -8.04 -29.56 -12.94
N ARG A 27 -7.33 -28.83 -12.09
CA ARG A 27 -6.52 -29.38 -11.01
C ARG A 27 -6.74 -28.59 -9.73
N LYS A 28 -6.77 -29.31 -8.61
CA LYS A 28 -6.86 -28.74 -7.27
C LYS A 28 -5.54 -28.96 -6.54
N ILE A 29 -4.91 -27.86 -6.13
CA ILE A 29 -3.68 -27.86 -5.36
C ILE A 29 -4.02 -27.28 -3.98
N ASP A 30 -4.05 -28.13 -2.97
CA ASP A 30 -4.39 -27.75 -1.58
C ASP A 30 -3.15 -27.37 -0.73
N THR A 31 -1.98 -27.30 -1.37
CA THR A 31 -0.71 -26.90 -0.75
C THR A 31 -0.74 -25.42 -0.34
N LEU A 32 -0.24 -25.13 0.86
CA LEU A 32 -0.13 -23.76 1.36
C LEU A 32 0.84 -22.95 0.49
N CYS A 33 0.30 -21.91 -0.15
CA CYS A 33 1.04 -20.95 -0.98
C CYS A 33 0.72 -19.52 -0.53
N HIS A 34 1.55 -18.56 -0.95
CA HIS A 34 1.37 -17.14 -0.62
C HIS A 34 1.81 -16.24 -1.78
N ALA A 35 1.36 -14.97 -1.77
CA ALA A 35 1.70 -14.02 -2.82
C ALA A 35 3.22 -13.79 -3.00
N ILE A 36 4.02 -14.01 -1.95
CA ILE A 36 5.49 -13.95 -1.97
C ILE A 36 6.12 -14.99 -2.91
N ASP A 37 5.39 -16.06 -3.24
CA ASP A 37 5.85 -17.13 -4.12
C ASP A 37 5.73 -16.74 -5.61
N LEU A 38 4.94 -15.71 -5.95
CA LEU A 38 4.66 -15.35 -7.33
C LEU A 38 5.89 -14.85 -8.08
N VAL A 39 6.68 -13.95 -7.47
CA VAL A 39 7.87 -13.39 -8.13
C VAL A 39 8.90 -14.48 -8.46
N PRO A 40 9.37 -15.33 -7.52
CA PRO A 40 10.29 -16.40 -7.86
C PRO A 40 9.69 -17.41 -8.86
N THR A 41 8.39 -17.70 -8.78
CA THR A 41 7.70 -18.56 -9.77
C THR A 41 7.75 -17.96 -11.18
N LEU A 42 7.42 -16.68 -11.34
CA LEU A 42 7.40 -16.02 -12.64
C LEU A 42 8.80 -15.92 -13.24
N LEU A 43 9.83 -15.65 -12.42
CA LEU A 43 11.22 -15.64 -12.89
C LEU A 43 11.64 -17.02 -13.42
N ASP A 44 11.31 -18.09 -12.69
CA ASP A 44 11.66 -19.48 -13.06
C ASP A 44 10.88 -19.99 -14.28
N VAL A 45 9.58 -19.68 -14.37
CA VAL A 45 8.73 -20.05 -15.51
C VAL A 45 9.11 -19.29 -16.77
N CYS A 46 9.47 -18.00 -16.66
CA CYS A 46 9.87 -17.17 -17.79
C CYS A 46 11.37 -17.20 -18.09
N GLU A 47 12.15 -18.02 -17.39
CA GLU A 47 13.61 -18.14 -17.54
C GLU A 47 14.37 -16.80 -17.36
N VAL A 48 13.82 -15.92 -16.51
CA VAL A 48 14.41 -14.61 -16.21
C VAL A 48 15.37 -14.74 -15.04
N LYS A 49 16.61 -14.30 -15.23
CA LYS A 49 17.63 -14.32 -14.17
C LYS A 49 17.32 -13.32 -13.06
N ASN A 50 17.53 -13.72 -11.81
CA ASN A 50 17.57 -12.83 -10.65
C ASN A 50 18.88 -12.00 -10.65
N ALA A 51 19.03 -11.10 -11.62
CA ALA A 51 20.25 -10.31 -11.82
C ALA A 51 20.58 -9.41 -10.63
N ALA A 52 19.55 -8.92 -9.93
CA ALA A 52 19.67 -8.10 -8.74
C ALA A 52 20.02 -8.92 -7.46
N LYS A 53 20.11 -10.26 -7.56
CA LYS A 53 20.41 -11.17 -6.45
C LYS A 53 19.50 -10.96 -5.24
N VAL A 54 18.23 -10.69 -5.49
CA VAL A 54 17.22 -10.48 -4.46
C VAL A 54 17.04 -11.79 -3.68
N LYS A 55 17.09 -11.72 -2.35
CA LYS A 55 16.66 -12.82 -1.46
C LYS A 55 15.14 -12.78 -1.39
N PHE A 56 14.47 -13.79 -1.94
CA PHE A 56 13.01 -13.89 -1.88
C PHE A 56 12.55 -14.55 -0.58
N ASP A 57 11.43 -14.08 -0.03
CA ASP A 57 10.75 -14.74 1.10
C ASP A 57 9.92 -15.97 0.66
N GLY A 58 9.54 -16.01 -0.62
CA GLY A 58 8.81 -17.10 -1.23
C GLY A 58 9.71 -18.11 -1.96
N THR A 59 9.08 -19.17 -2.46
CA THR A 59 9.72 -20.17 -3.33
C THR A 59 8.97 -20.30 -4.65
N THR A 60 9.61 -20.86 -5.67
CA THR A 60 8.95 -21.15 -6.95
C THR A 60 7.86 -22.21 -6.75
N LEU A 61 6.69 -22.00 -7.35
CA LEU A 61 5.59 -22.95 -7.42
C LEU A 61 5.64 -23.77 -8.71
N LYS A 62 6.67 -23.61 -9.56
CA LYS A 62 6.77 -24.24 -10.88
C LYS A 62 6.51 -25.75 -10.83
N ASP A 63 7.18 -26.45 -9.92
CA ASP A 63 7.03 -27.90 -9.75
C ASP A 63 5.63 -28.27 -9.21
N LEU A 64 5.07 -27.41 -8.35
CA LEU A 64 3.74 -27.62 -7.77
C LEU A 64 2.63 -27.49 -8.83
N ILE A 65 2.80 -26.61 -9.80
CA ILE A 65 1.82 -26.35 -10.86
C ILE A 65 2.05 -27.21 -12.12
N ALA A 66 3.19 -27.91 -12.21
CA ALA A 66 3.52 -28.79 -13.34
C ALA A 66 2.50 -29.95 -13.47
N PRO A 67 2.18 -30.43 -14.68
CA PRO A 67 1.11 -31.42 -14.93
C PRO A 67 1.30 -32.79 -14.25
N GLU A 68 2.53 -33.23 -14.01
CA GLU A 68 2.84 -34.55 -13.45
C GLU A 68 3.11 -34.46 -11.94
N ILE A 69 2.51 -35.31 -11.08
CA ILE A 69 2.77 -35.23 -9.63
C ILE A 69 2.93 -36.58 -8.91
N SER A 70 4.13 -36.76 -8.36
CA SER A 70 4.35 -36.84 -6.91
C SER A 70 5.54 -35.93 -6.58
N ILE A 71 5.31 -34.82 -5.89
CA ILE A 71 6.39 -33.93 -5.44
C ILE A 71 6.46 -33.96 -3.92
N ASN A 72 7.68 -34.08 -3.38
CA ASN A 72 7.93 -33.92 -1.96
C ASN A 72 8.00 -32.43 -1.63
N TRP A 73 6.85 -31.80 -1.41
CA TRP A 73 6.79 -30.38 -1.04
C TRP A 73 7.20 -30.20 0.43
N PRO A 74 8.18 -29.34 0.73
CA PRO A 74 8.66 -29.17 2.09
C PRO A 74 7.58 -28.55 2.99
N ASP A 75 7.51 -28.99 4.25
CA ASP A 75 6.82 -28.23 5.27
C ASP A 75 7.50 -26.88 5.44
N ARG A 76 6.71 -25.81 5.45
CA ARG A 76 7.21 -24.44 5.53
C ARG A 76 6.26 -23.60 6.36
N MET A 77 6.81 -22.53 6.92
CA MET A 77 6.02 -21.48 7.54
C MET A 77 6.02 -20.23 6.68
N ILE A 78 4.89 -19.55 6.63
CA ILE A 78 4.70 -18.25 5.98
C ILE A 78 4.00 -17.31 6.96
N ILE A 79 4.18 -16.01 6.77
CA ILE A 79 3.65 -14.98 7.67
C ILE A 79 2.78 -14.01 6.89
N THR A 80 1.62 -13.69 7.44
CA THR A 80 0.87 -12.47 7.12
C THR A 80 0.98 -11.50 8.29
N ASP A 81 1.15 -10.22 7.98
CA ASP A 81 1.27 -9.15 8.98
C ASP A 81 0.61 -7.87 8.43
N SER A 82 -0.27 -7.23 9.21
CA SER A 82 -0.96 -6.00 8.83
C SER A 82 -0.75 -4.88 9.86
N GLN A 83 0.29 -4.07 9.67
CA GLN A 83 0.65 -2.98 10.59
C GLN A 83 -0.27 -1.75 10.52
N ARG A 84 -0.39 -1.10 9.35
CA ARG A 84 -1.12 0.19 9.18
C ARG A 84 -0.74 1.27 10.21
N VAL A 85 0.50 1.22 10.69
CA VAL A 85 1.14 2.17 11.59
C VAL A 85 2.51 2.49 11.00
N VAL A 86 3.07 3.64 11.36
CA VAL A 86 4.39 4.07 10.85
C VAL A 86 5.48 3.14 11.38
N ASP A 87 5.49 2.94 12.71
CA ASP A 87 6.42 2.04 13.38
C ASP A 87 5.77 0.68 13.60
N PRO A 88 6.26 -0.40 12.97
CA PRO A 88 5.70 -1.73 13.14
C PRO A 88 5.70 -2.20 14.59
N ILE A 89 4.57 -2.76 15.03
CA ILE A 89 4.37 -3.34 16.35
C ILE A 89 4.40 -4.86 16.21
N LYS A 90 5.29 -5.50 16.98
CA LYS A 90 5.47 -6.95 16.98
C LYS A 90 4.15 -7.65 17.29
N TRP A 91 3.87 -8.75 16.57
CA TRP A 91 2.66 -9.57 16.69
C TRP A 91 1.33 -8.90 16.31
N ARG A 92 1.35 -7.66 15.82
CA ARG A 92 0.13 -6.90 15.57
C ARG A 92 -0.59 -7.38 14.31
N LYS A 93 -1.76 -8.03 14.47
CA LYS A 93 -2.58 -8.54 13.36
C LYS A 93 -1.77 -9.43 12.42
N SER A 94 -1.19 -10.47 13.00
CA SER A 94 -0.29 -11.37 12.31
C SER A 94 -0.79 -12.81 12.37
N ALA A 95 -0.45 -13.61 11.36
CA ALA A 95 -0.60 -15.06 11.42
C ALA A 95 0.65 -15.76 10.87
N VAL A 96 1.24 -16.64 11.68
CA VAL A 96 2.23 -17.61 11.22
C VAL A 96 1.47 -18.84 10.77
N MET A 97 1.75 -19.35 9.58
CA MET A 97 0.96 -20.43 8.98
C MET A 97 1.87 -21.55 8.51
N SER A 98 1.52 -22.79 8.86
CA SER A 98 2.03 -24.00 8.20
C SER A 98 0.89 -24.71 7.47
N GLN A 99 1.18 -25.82 6.79
CA GLN A 99 0.15 -26.57 6.06
C GLN A 99 -1.05 -26.97 6.93
N GLN A 100 -0.84 -27.19 8.23
CA GLN A 100 -1.86 -27.59 9.20
C GLN A 100 -2.23 -26.47 10.18
N TYR A 101 -1.29 -25.63 10.60
CA TYR A 101 -1.51 -24.74 11.74
C TYR A 101 -1.59 -23.26 11.35
N ARG A 102 -2.33 -22.49 12.15
CA ARG A 102 -2.35 -21.03 12.16
C ARG A 102 -2.06 -20.56 13.58
N LEU A 103 -0.96 -19.83 13.77
CA LEU A 103 -0.67 -19.13 15.02
C LEU A 103 -1.00 -17.66 14.83
N VAL A 104 -2.10 -17.22 15.42
CA VAL A 104 -2.65 -15.87 15.29
C VAL A 104 -2.14 -15.00 16.43
N ASN A 105 -1.57 -13.84 16.09
CA ASN A 105 -0.99 -12.84 16.99
C ASN A 105 0.00 -13.41 18.02
N GLY A 106 0.55 -14.60 17.75
CA GLY A 106 1.43 -15.30 18.68
C GLY A 106 0.71 -15.97 19.85
N GLU A 107 -0.63 -15.96 19.94
CA GLU A 107 -1.37 -16.38 21.13
C GLU A 107 -2.33 -17.55 20.89
N GLU A 108 -3.02 -17.54 19.75
CA GLU A 108 -4.05 -18.52 19.42
C GLU A 108 -3.54 -19.48 18.36
N LEU A 109 -3.66 -20.79 18.61
CA LEU A 109 -3.26 -21.82 17.66
C LEU A 109 -4.50 -22.55 17.17
N TYR A 110 -4.63 -22.69 15.85
CA TYR A 110 -5.72 -23.42 15.22
C TYR A 110 -5.17 -24.49 14.28
N ASP A 111 -5.79 -25.67 14.29
CA ASP A 111 -5.56 -26.73 13.31
C ASP A 111 -6.58 -26.59 12.19
N ILE A 112 -6.18 -26.04 11.04
CA ILE A 112 -7.08 -25.76 9.92
C ILE A 112 -7.53 -27.00 9.15
N LYS A 113 -6.92 -28.18 9.42
CA LYS A 113 -7.37 -29.44 8.81
C LYS A 113 -8.63 -29.95 9.48
N THR A 114 -8.76 -29.74 10.79
CA THR A 114 -9.93 -30.16 11.57
C THR A 114 -10.87 -29.01 11.93
N ASP A 115 -10.36 -27.78 11.95
CA ASP A 115 -11.09 -26.55 12.26
C ASP A 115 -10.78 -25.42 11.24
N PRO A 116 -11.31 -25.51 10.00
CA PRO A 116 -11.14 -24.45 9.00
C PRO A 116 -11.77 -23.10 9.41
N GLY A 117 -12.75 -23.12 10.33
CA GLY A 117 -13.42 -21.93 10.86
C GLY A 117 -12.58 -21.17 11.88
N GLN A 118 -11.55 -21.82 12.44
CA GLN A 118 -10.71 -21.32 13.52
C GLN A 118 -11.54 -20.96 14.76
N GLU A 119 -12.41 -21.87 15.16
CA GLU A 119 -13.33 -21.71 16.30
C GLU A 119 -12.71 -22.22 17.61
N LYS A 120 -11.82 -23.22 17.56
CA LYS A 120 -11.24 -23.86 18.73
C LYS A 120 -9.74 -23.58 18.84
N ASN A 121 -9.39 -22.66 19.74
CA ASN A 121 -7.99 -22.40 20.09
C ASN A 121 -7.41 -23.61 20.86
N ILE A 122 -6.35 -24.21 20.31
CA ILE A 122 -5.64 -25.38 20.84
C ILE A 122 -4.22 -25.05 21.35
N SER A 123 -3.95 -23.77 21.65
CA SER A 123 -2.60 -23.31 22.00
C SER A 123 -2.10 -23.85 23.34
N LYS A 124 -2.99 -24.08 24.31
CA LYS A 124 -2.65 -24.64 25.63
C LYS A 124 -2.30 -26.11 25.55
N GLU A 125 -2.93 -26.83 24.63
CA GLU A 125 -2.74 -28.26 24.38
C GLU A 125 -1.50 -28.54 23.53
N ASN A 126 -1.02 -27.54 22.76
CA ASN A 126 0.10 -27.69 21.83
C ASN A 126 1.22 -26.65 22.06
N PRO A 127 1.78 -26.53 23.29
CA PRO A 127 2.74 -25.48 23.62
C PRO A 127 4.04 -25.57 22.79
N ASN A 128 4.47 -26.79 22.42
CA ASN A 128 5.65 -26.98 21.58
C ASN A 128 5.46 -26.44 20.17
N GLN A 129 4.27 -26.61 19.59
CA GLN A 129 3.96 -26.08 18.26
C GLN A 129 3.87 -24.55 18.28
N VAL A 130 3.27 -23.98 19.33
CA VAL A 130 3.27 -22.52 19.57
C VAL A 130 4.70 -21.99 19.66
N ALA A 131 5.56 -22.64 20.46
CA ALA A 131 6.96 -22.23 20.60
C ALA A 131 7.72 -22.28 19.27
N LYS A 132 7.54 -23.35 18.48
CA LYS A 132 8.14 -23.50 17.14
C LYS A 132 7.73 -22.36 16.21
N MET A 133 6.44 -22.03 16.16
CA MET A 133 5.92 -20.98 15.27
C MET A 133 6.28 -19.58 15.76
N ARG A 134 6.37 -19.34 17.07
CA ARG A 134 6.91 -18.09 17.64
C ARG A 134 8.38 -17.89 17.30
N ALA A 135 9.20 -18.93 17.41
CA ALA A 135 10.61 -18.85 17.04
C ALA A 135 10.79 -18.49 15.55
N PHE A 136 9.97 -19.06 14.66
CA PHE A 136 9.96 -18.71 13.25
C PHE A 136 9.62 -17.22 13.03
N TYR A 137 8.56 -16.73 13.67
CA TYR A 137 8.18 -15.32 13.59
C TYR A 137 9.28 -14.39 14.14
N ASP A 138 9.90 -14.75 15.26
CA ASP A 138 10.94 -13.93 15.89
C ASP A 138 12.18 -13.80 15.00
N GLN A 139 12.53 -14.86 14.29
CA GLN A 139 13.60 -14.84 13.30
C GLN A 139 13.24 -13.93 12.11
N TRP A 140 12.02 -14.05 11.57
CA TRP A 140 11.52 -13.18 10.50
C TRP A 140 11.47 -11.70 10.93
N TRP A 141 10.95 -11.44 12.13
CA TRP A 141 10.87 -10.09 12.69
C TRP A 141 12.25 -9.46 12.86
N THR A 142 13.24 -10.25 13.27
CA THR A 142 14.63 -9.80 13.42
C THR A 142 15.27 -9.47 12.08
N ASP A 143 14.99 -10.26 11.03
CA ASP A 143 15.46 -10.00 9.65
C ASP A 143 14.88 -8.68 9.10
N LEU A 144 13.61 -8.38 9.42
CA LEU A 144 12.93 -7.16 8.95
C LEU A 144 13.22 -5.91 9.77
N LYS A 145 13.49 -6.03 11.08
CA LYS A 145 13.64 -4.88 11.98
C LYS A 145 14.56 -3.76 11.46
N PRO A 146 15.70 -4.03 10.79
CA PRO A 146 16.55 -2.98 10.21
C PRO A 146 15.85 -2.11 9.17
N SER A 147 14.84 -2.61 8.46
CA SER A 147 14.13 -1.86 7.42
C SER A 147 13.09 -0.89 8.00
N PHE A 148 12.70 -1.01 9.27
CA PHE A 148 11.64 -0.18 9.86
C PHE A 148 12.02 1.30 9.96
N ALA A 149 13.31 1.61 10.04
CA ALA A 149 13.81 2.98 10.02
C ALA A 149 13.81 3.59 8.59
N GLN A 150 13.60 2.78 7.55
CA GLN A 150 13.59 3.25 6.18
C GLN A 150 12.21 3.80 5.84
N THR A 151 12.16 5.09 5.54
CA THR A 151 10.96 5.70 4.96
C THR A 151 10.91 5.37 3.47
N THR A 152 9.78 4.90 2.97
CA THR A 152 9.56 4.77 1.53
C THR A 152 9.42 6.15 0.92
N GLU A 153 10.34 6.50 0.03
CA GLU A 153 10.41 7.83 -0.58
C GLU A 153 9.99 7.78 -2.05
N ILE A 154 9.20 8.75 -2.47
CA ILE A 154 8.84 8.93 -3.88
C ILE A 154 10.01 9.62 -4.58
N GLN A 155 10.59 8.95 -5.58
CA GLN A 155 11.77 9.44 -6.29
C GLN A 155 11.41 10.55 -7.28
N LEU A 156 12.22 11.61 -7.31
CA LEU A 156 12.09 12.77 -8.20
C LEU A 156 13.39 12.99 -8.98
N GLY A 157 13.27 13.45 -10.23
CA GLY A 157 14.43 13.80 -11.06
C GLY A 157 15.09 12.62 -11.79
N HIS A 158 14.37 11.50 -11.98
CA HIS A 158 14.84 10.43 -12.86
C HIS A 158 14.72 10.88 -14.33
N PRO A 159 15.73 10.65 -15.20
CA PRO A 159 15.71 11.13 -16.59
C PRO A 159 14.53 10.54 -17.40
N ASP A 160 14.22 9.26 -17.19
CA ASP A 160 13.10 8.60 -17.88
C ASP A 160 11.72 8.90 -17.26
N HIS A 161 11.69 9.60 -16.12
CA HIS A 161 10.46 9.91 -15.40
C HIS A 161 10.52 11.32 -14.76
N PRO A 162 10.59 12.37 -15.60
CA PRO A 162 10.78 13.75 -15.12
C PRO A 162 9.54 14.34 -14.45
N LYS A 163 8.35 13.78 -14.71
CA LYS A 163 7.06 14.18 -14.11
C LYS A 163 6.54 13.05 -13.22
N VAL A 164 6.30 13.35 -11.95
CA VAL A 164 5.81 12.40 -10.94
C VAL A 164 4.47 12.88 -10.38
N THR A 165 3.47 12.01 -10.43
CA THR A 165 2.16 12.25 -9.79
C THR A 165 2.09 11.51 -8.46
N MET A 166 1.86 12.26 -7.39
CA MET A 166 1.68 11.74 -6.03
C MET A 166 0.23 11.92 -5.60
N THR A 167 -0.28 11.00 -4.79
CA THR A 167 -1.65 11.05 -4.28
C THR A 167 -1.66 11.23 -2.78
N ALA A 168 -2.76 11.76 -2.24
CA ALA A 168 -2.90 11.89 -0.79
C ALA A 168 -2.92 10.56 -0.03
N HIS A 169 -3.05 9.41 -0.72
CA HIS A 169 -2.87 8.10 -0.10
C HIS A 169 -1.48 7.91 0.51
N ASP A 170 -0.47 8.57 -0.06
CA ASP A 170 0.93 8.46 0.32
C ASP A 170 1.33 9.46 1.42
N TRP A 171 0.37 10.18 2.01
CA TRP A 171 0.66 11.07 3.15
C TRP A 171 1.12 10.27 4.37
N LEU A 172 2.24 10.70 4.93
CA LEU A 172 2.71 10.27 6.25
C LEU A 172 2.14 11.16 7.35
N ASN A 173 2.17 10.67 8.60
CA ASN A 173 1.80 11.41 9.83
C ASN A 173 0.34 11.92 9.92
N THR A 174 -0.54 11.47 9.04
CA THR A 174 -1.98 11.78 9.08
C THR A 174 -2.78 10.60 8.52
N GLY A 175 -4.10 10.59 8.71
CA GLY A 175 -4.99 9.59 8.10
C GLY A 175 -5.37 10.00 6.67
N PRO A 176 -4.80 9.37 5.64
CA PRO A 176 -5.01 9.81 4.27
C PRO A 176 -6.39 9.42 3.71
N PRO A 177 -6.93 10.20 2.76
CA PRO A 177 -8.01 9.72 1.92
C PRO A 177 -7.52 8.57 1.04
N TRP A 178 -8.13 7.39 1.17
CA TRP A 178 -7.71 6.18 0.45
C TRP A 178 -8.63 5.81 -0.72
N HIS A 179 -9.68 6.61 -0.98
CA HIS A 179 -10.58 6.41 -2.11
C HIS A 179 -11.27 7.70 -2.55
N GLN A 180 -11.80 7.71 -3.77
CA GLN A 180 -12.43 8.89 -4.38
C GLN A 180 -13.62 9.45 -3.60
N GLY A 181 -14.32 8.62 -2.84
CA GLY A 181 -15.43 9.06 -2.00
C GLY A 181 -14.97 10.01 -0.89
N MET A 182 -13.82 9.72 -0.26
CA MET A 182 -13.21 10.62 0.72
C MET A 182 -12.75 11.92 0.08
N ILE A 183 -12.11 11.87 -1.10
CA ILE A 183 -11.67 13.07 -1.84
C ILE A 183 -12.86 13.97 -2.20
N ARG A 184 -13.94 13.37 -2.72
CA ARG A 184 -15.19 14.06 -3.06
C ARG A 184 -15.81 14.68 -1.81
N GLY A 185 -15.84 13.94 -0.72
CA GLY A 185 -16.33 14.39 0.58
C GLY A 185 -15.38 15.30 1.37
N ALA A 186 -14.23 15.72 0.81
CA ALA A 186 -13.21 16.52 1.50
C ALA A 186 -12.72 15.90 2.83
N LYS A 187 -12.65 14.57 2.93
CA LYS A 187 -12.23 13.85 4.13
C LYS A 187 -10.72 13.62 4.15
N GLY A 188 -10.13 13.59 5.35
CA GLY A 188 -8.73 13.21 5.60
C GLY A 188 -7.74 14.38 5.67
N GLY A 189 -8.21 15.62 5.51
CA GLY A 189 -7.33 16.79 5.37
C GLY A 189 -7.67 17.98 6.26
N GLU A 190 -8.95 18.31 6.49
CA GLU A 190 -9.36 19.48 7.29
C GLU A 190 -8.93 19.33 8.76
N LYS A 191 -7.88 20.07 9.14
CA LYS A 191 -7.42 20.24 10.52
C LYS A 191 -7.13 21.73 10.75
N PRO A 192 -7.13 22.22 12.00
CA PRO A 192 -6.65 23.58 12.29
C PRO A 192 -5.26 23.85 11.68
N LYS A 193 -4.39 22.83 11.71
CA LYS A 193 -3.09 22.81 11.03
C LYS A 193 -2.85 21.44 10.42
N PHE A 194 -2.43 21.39 9.16
CA PHE A 194 -2.14 20.13 8.49
C PHE A 194 -0.74 19.64 8.91
N ASN A 195 -0.64 18.37 9.30
CA ASN A 195 0.60 17.78 9.82
C ASN A 195 1.13 16.62 8.93
N GLY A 196 0.47 16.36 7.81
CA GLY A 196 0.91 15.34 6.85
C GLY A 196 1.94 15.86 5.86
N HIS A 197 2.64 14.95 5.20
CA HIS A 197 3.59 15.25 4.12
C HIS A 197 3.79 14.03 3.22
N TRP A 198 4.39 14.23 2.06
CA TRP A 198 5.01 13.17 1.28
C TRP A 198 6.51 13.12 1.59
N ALA A 199 7.06 11.92 1.73
CA ALA A 199 8.51 11.71 1.72
C ALA A 199 8.99 11.58 0.28
N ILE A 200 9.95 12.42 -0.12
CA ILE A 200 10.49 12.45 -1.47
C ILE A 200 12.01 12.24 -1.46
N LYS A 201 12.52 11.59 -2.51
CA LYS A 201 13.95 11.40 -2.76
C LYS A 201 14.34 12.09 -4.06
N VAL A 202 15.01 13.23 -3.95
CA VAL A 202 15.50 13.99 -5.09
C VAL A 202 16.80 13.34 -5.57
N LEU A 203 16.77 12.71 -6.74
CA LEU A 203 17.91 12.04 -7.36
C LEU A 203 18.88 13.04 -7.99
N GLU A 204 18.33 14.09 -8.59
CA GLU A 204 19.05 15.17 -9.25
C GLU A 204 18.63 16.53 -8.70
N GLU A 205 19.59 17.32 -8.21
CA GLU A 205 19.32 18.70 -7.80
C GLU A 205 18.86 19.54 -9.00
N GLY A 206 17.91 20.43 -8.79
CA GLY A 206 17.45 21.31 -9.85
C GLY A 206 16.26 22.15 -9.49
N ILE A 207 15.69 22.79 -10.50
CA ILE A 207 14.44 23.53 -10.40
C ILE A 207 13.29 22.58 -10.70
N TYR A 208 12.29 22.58 -9.84
CA TYR A 208 11.10 21.74 -9.95
C TYR A 208 9.84 22.59 -9.93
N LYS A 209 8.91 22.24 -10.81
CA LYS A 209 7.53 22.74 -10.77
C LYS A 209 6.70 21.80 -9.90
N VAL A 210 6.12 22.32 -8.84
CA VAL A 210 5.26 21.59 -7.89
C VAL A 210 3.83 22.10 -8.07
N SER A 211 2.94 21.27 -8.61
CA SER A 211 1.55 21.61 -8.90
C SER A 211 0.61 20.90 -7.94
N LEU A 212 -0.18 21.69 -7.22
CA LEU A 212 -1.14 21.24 -6.21
C LEU A 212 -2.52 21.12 -6.84
N LEU A 213 -3.15 19.95 -6.71
CA LEU A 213 -4.49 19.71 -7.20
C LEU A 213 -5.35 19.08 -6.10
N ARG A 214 -6.66 19.31 -6.23
CA ARG A 214 -7.65 18.59 -5.43
C ARG A 214 -8.21 17.38 -6.19
N TRP A 215 -8.42 17.53 -7.47
CA TRP A 215 -8.94 16.49 -8.35
C TRP A 215 -7.77 15.90 -9.14
N PRO A 216 -7.88 14.64 -9.60
CA PRO A 216 -6.88 14.08 -10.50
C PRO A 216 -6.83 14.94 -11.78
N GLU A 217 -5.65 15.03 -12.40
CA GLU A 217 -5.37 15.92 -13.55
C GLU A 217 -6.38 15.69 -14.69
N GLU A 218 -6.72 14.43 -14.93
CA GLU A 218 -7.60 13.96 -15.98
C GLU A 218 -9.07 14.39 -15.77
N ALA A 219 -9.47 14.65 -14.52
CA ALA A 219 -10.82 15.11 -14.22
C ALA A 219 -11.01 16.61 -14.52
N ASN A 220 -9.92 17.37 -14.64
CA ASN A 220 -9.92 18.77 -15.08
C ASN A 220 -10.99 19.67 -14.39
N HIS A 221 -11.12 19.52 -13.07
CA HIS A 221 -12.06 20.28 -12.26
C HIS A 221 -11.35 21.35 -11.44
N PRO A 222 -11.96 22.54 -11.27
CA PRO A 222 -11.43 23.55 -10.34
C PRO A 222 -11.25 23.00 -8.92
N ILE A 223 -10.24 23.47 -8.19
CA ILE A 223 -9.92 23.09 -6.80
C ILE A 223 -11.17 23.18 -5.89
N ASN A 224 -11.92 24.26 -6.04
CA ASN A 224 -13.12 24.52 -5.23
C ASN A 224 -14.42 23.96 -5.82
N ALA A 225 -14.36 23.21 -6.92
CA ALA A 225 -15.55 22.66 -7.55
C ALA A 225 -16.33 21.73 -6.62
N THR A 226 -17.66 21.79 -6.72
CA THR A 226 -18.55 20.74 -6.24
C THR A 226 -18.84 19.80 -7.40
N LEU A 227 -19.15 18.54 -7.10
CA LEU A 227 -19.54 17.55 -8.11
C LEU A 227 -20.85 16.88 -7.71
N PRO A 228 -21.82 16.73 -8.62
CA PRO A 228 -23.01 15.94 -8.34
C PRO A 228 -22.60 14.48 -8.08
N PRO A 229 -23.34 13.74 -7.23
CA PRO A 229 -23.11 12.31 -7.06
C PRO A 229 -23.33 11.59 -8.41
N GLY A 230 -22.42 10.67 -8.75
CA GLY A 230 -22.61 9.80 -9.90
C GLY A 230 -23.57 8.65 -9.58
N SER A 231 -24.00 7.92 -10.61
CA SER A 231 -24.84 6.73 -10.46
C SER A 231 -24.16 5.64 -9.63
N ASN A 232 -24.93 4.78 -8.97
CA ASN A 232 -24.35 3.60 -8.35
C ASN A 232 -23.88 2.58 -9.41
N VAL A 233 -23.25 1.48 -8.98
CA VAL A 233 -23.03 0.28 -9.81
C VAL A 233 -23.59 -0.94 -9.07
N PRO A 234 -23.96 -2.03 -9.76
CA PRO A 234 -24.36 -3.27 -9.12
C PRO A 234 -23.27 -3.80 -8.18
N GLY A 235 -23.66 -4.31 -7.01
CA GLY A 235 -22.74 -4.89 -6.03
C GLY A 235 -23.16 -4.65 -4.58
N ALA A 236 -22.52 -5.36 -3.65
CA ALA A 236 -22.84 -5.29 -2.22
C ALA A 236 -22.42 -3.97 -1.53
N SER A 237 -21.60 -3.13 -2.20
CA SER A 237 -21.11 -1.86 -1.68
C SER A 237 -21.49 -0.69 -2.58
N LYS A 238 -21.74 0.48 -1.99
CA LYS A 238 -21.99 1.71 -2.77
C LYS A 238 -20.71 2.15 -3.50
N ALA A 239 -20.83 2.47 -4.77
CA ALA A 239 -19.72 2.99 -5.55
C ALA A 239 -19.24 4.34 -4.98
N PHE A 240 -17.93 4.54 -4.89
CA PHE A 240 -17.38 5.78 -4.34
C PHE A 240 -17.84 7.05 -5.07
N ARG A 241 -18.13 6.95 -6.38
CA ARG A 241 -18.64 8.05 -7.21
C ARG A 241 -20.01 8.57 -6.78
N THR A 242 -20.80 7.79 -6.04
CA THR A 242 -22.10 8.24 -5.49
C THR A 242 -21.94 9.26 -4.37
N THR A 243 -20.72 9.48 -3.87
CA THR A 243 -20.46 10.53 -2.88
C THR A 243 -20.54 11.89 -3.57
N LYS A 244 -21.30 12.85 -3.03
CA LYS A 244 -21.33 14.22 -3.54
C LYS A 244 -19.97 14.89 -3.34
N GLY A 245 -19.47 15.57 -4.37
CA GLY A 245 -18.31 16.44 -4.27
C GLY A 245 -18.67 17.73 -3.56
N VAL A 246 -18.11 18.00 -2.39
CA VAL A 246 -18.29 19.26 -1.64
C VAL A 246 -17.14 20.22 -1.94
N SER A 247 -17.26 21.53 -1.69
CA SER A 247 -16.13 22.46 -1.87
C SER A 247 -15.26 22.48 -0.62
N ILE A 248 -13.93 22.51 -0.78
CA ILE A 248 -12.98 22.73 0.33
C ILE A 248 -12.83 24.21 0.70
N LYS A 249 -13.44 25.13 -0.08
CA LYS A 249 -13.39 26.59 0.12
C LYS A 249 -11.97 27.11 0.33
N ALA A 250 -11.01 26.57 -0.42
CA ALA A 250 -9.63 27.00 -0.39
C ALA A 250 -9.51 28.44 -0.88
N THR A 251 -8.84 29.28 -0.10
CA THR A 251 -8.54 30.69 -0.43
C THR A 251 -7.07 30.90 -0.75
N ALA A 252 -6.20 29.99 -0.30
CA ALA A 252 -4.78 30.00 -0.60
C ALA A 252 -4.23 28.58 -0.71
N ALA A 253 -3.12 28.45 -1.43
CA ALA A 253 -2.29 27.27 -1.49
C ALA A 253 -0.89 27.65 -0.98
N ALA A 254 -0.25 26.74 -0.25
CA ALA A 254 1.11 26.92 0.25
C ALA A 254 1.94 25.68 0.00
N LEU A 255 3.23 25.88 -0.24
CA LEU A 255 4.22 24.82 -0.36
C LEU A 255 5.12 24.83 0.86
N LEU A 256 5.12 23.73 1.61
CA LEU A 256 6.05 23.51 2.71
C LEU A 256 7.12 22.51 2.29
N LEU A 257 8.36 22.79 2.64
CA LEU A 257 9.52 21.91 2.48
C LEU A 257 10.20 21.77 3.84
N ASN A 258 10.38 20.53 4.29
CA ASN A 258 10.94 20.18 5.60
C ASN A 258 10.27 20.94 6.76
N GLY A 259 8.94 21.05 6.70
CA GLY A 259 8.12 21.74 7.71
C GLY A 259 8.11 23.28 7.62
N LYS A 260 8.90 23.88 6.72
CA LYS A 260 8.94 25.33 6.52
C LYS A 260 8.12 25.72 5.29
N GLU A 261 7.24 26.71 5.44
CA GLU A 261 6.56 27.33 4.29
C GLU A 261 7.58 28.12 3.45
N ILE A 262 7.68 27.77 2.18
CA ILE A 262 8.63 28.38 1.24
C ILE A 262 7.92 29.24 0.19
N ALA A 263 6.63 29.01 -0.06
CA ALA A 263 5.85 29.78 -1.01
C ALA A 263 4.34 29.70 -0.74
N ARG A 264 3.61 30.72 -1.17
CA ARG A 264 2.14 30.81 -1.05
C ARG A 264 1.54 31.58 -2.22
N LYS A 265 0.38 31.15 -2.70
CA LYS A 265 -0.41 31.80 -3.76
C LYS A 265 -1.91 31.79 -3.40
N PRO A 266 -2.70 32.77 -3.85
CA PRO A 266 -4.16 32.74 -3.68
C PRO A 266 -4.77 31.59 -4.50
N VAL A 267 -5.95 31.13 -4.09
CA VAL A 267 -6.77 30.16 -4.84
C VAL A 267 -8.06 30.84 -5.28
N GLY A 268 -8.24 30.97 -6.59
CA GLY A 268 -9.43 31.51 -7.24
C GLY A 268 -10.54 30.47 -7.47
N LYS A 269 -11.58 30.89 -8.20
CA LYS A 269 -12.75 30.04 -8.48
C LYS A 269 -12.55 29.04 -9.62
N LYS A 270 -11.67 29.35 -10.58
CA LYS A 270 -11.51 28.60 -11.85
C LYS A 270 -10.24 27.76 -11.92
N GLU A 271 -9.32 27.93 -10.97
CA GLU A 271 -8.04 27.24 -11.00
C GLU A 271 -8.21 25.75 -10.73
N ILE A 272 -7.69 24.93 -11.64
CA ILE A 272 -7.64 23.47 -11.52
C ILE A 272 -6.42 23.05 -10.69
N ALA A 273 -5.33 23.81 -10.79
CA ALA A 273 -4.09 23.59 -10.06
C ALA A 273 -3.45 24.92 -9.64
N ILE A 274 -2.67 24.89 -8.55
CA ILE A 274 -1.72 25.95 -8.20
C ILE A 274 -0.30 25.42 -8.33
N SER A 275 0.54 26.06 -9.14
CA SER A 275 1.93 25.64 -9.31
C SER A 275 2.92 26.60 -8.65
N PHE A 276 3.97 26.04 -8.06
CA PHE A 276 5.15 26.73 -7.56
C PHE A 276 6.38 26.25 -8.33
N THR A 277 7.39 27.11 -8.44
CA THR A 277 8.71 26.72 -8.93
C THR A 277 9.67 26.84 -7.75
N THR A 278 10.41 25.78 -7.43
CA THR A 278 11.34 25.77 -6.30
C THR A 278 12.59 24.97 -6.63
N LYS A 279 13.71 25.34 -6.01
CA LYS A 279 14.93 24.52 -6.05
C LYS A 279 14.80 23.38 -5.06
N LEU A 280 14.99 22.14 -5.52
CA LEU A 280 15.13 20.97 -4.66
C LEU A 280 16.57 20.49 -4.73
N ILE A 281 17.20 20.33 -3.57
CA ILE A 281 18.56 19.80 -3.46
C ILE A 281 18.52 18.27 -3.50
N LYS A 282 19.63 17.65 -3.88
CA LYS A 282 19.73 16.18 -3.90
C LYS A 282 19.59 15.62 -2.48
N GLY A 283 18.74 14.61 -2.30
CA GLY A 283 18.54 13.97 -1.00
C GLY A 283 17.08 13.76 -0.61
N SER A 284 16.88 13.51 0.68
CA SER A 284 15.61 13.17 1.28
C SER A 284 14.92 14.41 1.83
N HIS A 285 13.64 14.60 1.48
CA HIS A 285 12.86 15.75 1.93
C HIS A 285 11.43 15.37 2.32
N ALA A 286 10.87 16.12 3.25
CA ALA A 286 9.43 16.14 3.50
C ALA A 286 8.81 17.29 2.71
N ILE A 287 7.88 17.00 1.81
CA ILE A 287 7.16 18.03 1.04
C ILE A 287 5.67 18.01 1.41
N ALA A 288 5.11 19.16 1.76
CA ALA A 288 3.72 19.31 2.17
C ALA A 288 3.06 20.48 1.42
N PRO A 289 2.59 20.24 0.19
CA PRO A 289 1.66 21.12 -0.47
C PRO A 289 0.29 21.09 0.22
N ILE A 290 -0.23 22.27 0.59
CA ILE A 290 -1.49 22.41 1.32
C ILE A 290 -2.41 23.48 0.71
N PHE A 291 -3.71 23.33 0.95
CA PHE A 291 -4.73 24.35 0.77
C PHE A 291 -5.16 24.89 2.14
N ARG A 292 -5.45 26.20 2.19
CA ARG A 292 -5.97 26.89 3.38
C ARG A 292 -7.38 27.38 3.11
N SER A 293 -8.24 27.22 4.10
CA SER A 293 -9.63 27.68 4.11
C SER A 293 -9.94 28.34 5.45
N PRO A 294 -11.09 29.04 5.60
CA PRO A 294 -11.53 29.53 6.89
C PRO A 294 -11.70 28.45 7.98
N LYS A 295 -11.81 27.17 7.60
CA LYS A 295 -11.94 26.04 8.52
C LYS A 295 -10.59 25.42 8.95
N GLY A 296 -9.48 25.88 8.37
CA GLY A 296 -8.16 25.33 8.60
C GLY A 296 -7.46 24.90 7.31
N GLU A 297 -6.49 24.00 7.46
CA GLU A 297 -5.61 23.53 6.39
C GLU A 297 -6.02 22.12 5.96
N THR A 298 -5.74 21.79 4.69
CA THR A 298 -5.83 20.44 4.13
C THR A 298 -4.65 20.22 3.20
N GLY A 299 -4.07 19.02 3.17
CA GLY A 299 -3.10 18.68 2.13
C GLY A 299 -3.74 18.71 0.73
N ALA A 300 -2.92 18.91 -0.30
CA ALA A 300 -3.34 18.73 -1.68
C ALA A 300 -3.67 17.26 -1.96
N PHE A 301 -4.80 16.95 -2.57
CA PHE A 301 -5.19 15.54 -2.76
C PHE A 301 -4.35 14.84 -3.83
N TYR A 302 -3.80 15.63 -4.75
CA TYR A 302 -2.84 15.21 -5.75
C TYR A 302 -1.74 16.27 -5.84
N CYS A 303 -0.52 15.83 -6.12
CA CYS A 303 0.61 16.70 -6.35
C CYS A 303 1.40 16.20 -7.56
N ILE A 304 1.65 17.07 -8.52
CA ILE A 304 2.46 16.76 -9.70
C ILE A 304 3.77 17.53 -9.57
N ILE A 305 4.89 16.81 -9.54
CA ILE A 305 6.22 17.39 -9.48
C ILE A 305 6.98 17.08 -10.76
N GLU A 306 7.46 18.12 -11.43
CA GLU A 306 8.13 18.03 -12.72
C GLU A 306 9.47 18.76 -12.66
N LYS A 307 10.57 18.05 -12.99
CA LYS A 307 11.89 18.67 -13.12
C LYS A 307 11.87 19.61 -14.33
N GLN A 308 12.32 20.84 -14.13
CA GLN A 308 12.42 21.83 -15.19
C GLN A 308 13.75 21.69 -15.94
N PRO A 309 13.81 22.10 -17.23
CA PRO A 309 15.05 22.14 -18.00
C PRO A 309 16.16 22.96 -17.35
#